data_AF-A0A1F4PY15-F1
#
_entry.id   AF-A0A1F4PY15-F1
#
_cell.length_a   1.000
_cell.length_b   1.000
_cell.length_c   1.000
_cell.angle_alpha   90.00
_cell.angle_beta   90.00
_cell.angle_gamma   90.00
#
_symmetry.space_group_name_H-M   'P 1'
#
loop_
_entity.id
_entity.type
_entity.pdbx_description
1 polymer ?
#
loop_
_entity_poly.entity_id
_entity_poly.type
_entity_poly.pdbx_seq_one_letter_code
_entity_poly.pdbx_strand_id
1 'polypeptide(L)'
;MPDVICNTSPIQYLHQLGLLHIFPAMAHRVIVPPAVMEELSMGRLAGVDLPDPDTLDWVAIRRPSSSSALPLVTDLGPGETEVLMLALESPDTVVVLDDALARRVAQTLGIRLTGTLGLLLAAKRAGLIPAVQAILDTLQDLRFRLAPHTRAAVLRLAGEAP
;
A
#
# COMPACT_ATOMS: atom_id res chain seq x y z
N MET A 1 11.51 -4.85 -12.45
CA MET A 1 10.56 -4.10 -11.59
C MET A 1 11.10 -4.15 -10.18
N PRO A 2 11.01 -3.08 -9.37
CA PRO A 2 11.50 -3.14 -8.00
C PRO A 2 10.63 -4.08 -7.16
N ASP A 3 11.20 -4.58 -6.07
CA ASP A 3 10.43 -5.18 -5.00
C ASP A 3 9.62 -4.09 -4.30
N VAL A 4 8.44 -4.43 -3.83
CA VAL A 4 7.55 -3.50 -3.15
C VAL A 4 7.40 -3.92 -1.69
N ILE A 5 7.49 -2.99 -0.75
CA ILE A 5 7.19 -3.27 0.67
C ILE A 5 5.84 -2.64 0.99
N CYS A 6 4.86 -3.43 1.41
CA CYS A 6 3.47 -3.01 1.47
C CYS A 6 2.94 -3.00 2.90
N ASN A 7 2.21 -1.94 3.25
CA ASN A 7 1.44 -1.86 4.48
C ASN A 7 0.06 -2.55 4.33
N THR A 8 -0.71 -2.60 5.41
CA THR A 8 -2.03 -3.23 5.46
C THR A 8 -3.04 -2.59 4.51
N SER A 9 -3.19 -1.26 4.53
CA SER A 9 -4.29 -0.60 3.81
C SER A 9 -4.28 -0.83 2.28
N PRO A 10 -3.15 -0.75 1.56
CA PRO A 10 -3.17 -1.01 0.12
C PRO A 10 -3.53 -2.46 -0.23
N ILE A 11 -3.11 -3.43 0.60
CA ILE A 11 -3.48 -4.84 0.43
C ILE A 11 -4.98 -5.01 0.63
N GLN A 12 -5.51 -4.47 1.73
CA GLN A 12 -6.94 -4.49 2.06
C GLN A 12 -7.77 -3.89 0.92
N TYR A 13 -7.48 -2.67 0.49
CA TYR A 13 -8.34 -1.98 -0.47
C TYR A 13 -8.26 -2.60 -1.86
N LEU A 14 -7.08 -3.04 -2.31
CA LEU A 14 -6.99 -3.75 -3.59
C LEU A 14 -7.70 -5.10 -3.54
N HIS A 15 -7.71 -5.81 -2.41
CA HIS A 15 -8.53 -7.00 -2.21
C HIS A 15 -10.03 -6.72 -2.31
N GLN A 16 -10.52 -5.75 -1.54
CA GLN A 16 -11.94 -5.40 -1.49
C GLN A 16 -12.46 -4.83 -2.83
N LEU A 17 -11.56 -4.31 -3.67
CA LEU A 17 -11.87 -3.89 -5.04
C LEU A 17 -11.80 -5.03 -6.07
N GLY A 18 -11.33 -6.23 -5.70
CA GLY A 18 -11.06 -7.32 -6.65
C GLY A 18 -9.83 -7.09 -7.54
N LEU A 19 -8.92 -6.22 -7.13
CA LEU A 19 -7.77 -5.73 -7.90
C LEU A 19 -6.40 -6.18 -7.38
N LEU A 20 -6.33 -7.24 -6.56
CA LEU A 20 -5.04 -7.77 -6.06
C LEU A 20 -4.06 -8.16 -7.16
N HIS A 21 -4.55 -8.53 -8.35
CA HIS A 21 -3.73 -8.85 -9.51
C HIS A 21 -2.81 -7.69 -9.96
N ILE A 22 -3.08 -6.45 -9.53
CA ILE A 22 -2.19 -5.30 -9.77
C ILE A 22 -0.81 -5.53 -9.15
N PHE A 23 -0.71 -6.14 -7.97
CA PHE A 23 0.58 -6.34 -7.29
C PHE A 23 1.58 -7.16 -8.12
N PRO A 24 1.28 -8.42 -8.52
CA PRO A 24 2.21 -9.21 -9.33
C PRO A 24 2.43 -8.64 -10.73
N ALA A 25 1.51 -7.81 -11.24
CA ALA A 25 1.68 -7.12 -12.52
C ALA A 25 2.55 -5.85 -12.41
N MET A 26 2.78 -5.31 -11.22
CA MET A 26 3.46 -4.03 -10.98
C MET A 26 4.69 -4.10 -10.06
N ALA A 27 4.94 -5.25 -9.43
CA ALA A 27 6.10 -5.51 -8.58
C ALA A 27 6.75 -6.84 -8.97
N HIS A 28 8.05 -6.97 -8.72
CA HIS A 28 8.72 -8.28 -8.86
C HIS A 28 8.27 -9.26 -7.75
N ARG A 29 8.14 -8.75 -6.52
CA ARG A 29 7.45 -9.39 -5.39
C ARG A 29 6.93 -8.34 -4.43
N VAL A 30 5.99 -8.74 -3.58
CA VAL A 30 5.50 -7.89 -2.50
C VAL A 30 6.01 -8.43 -1.18
N ILE A 31 6.80 -7.61 -0.50
CA ILE A 31 7.36 -7.87 0.81
C ILE A 31 6.39 -7.34 1.85
N VAL A 32 5.98 -8.20 2.77
CA VAL A 32 5.03 -7.85 3.85
C VAL A 32 5.70 -8.14 5.19
N PRO A 33 5.77 -7.15 6.11
CA PRO A 33 6.37 -7.37 7.42
C PRO A 33 5.40 -8.09 8.38
N PRO A 34 5.91 -8.77 9.43
CA PRO A 34 5.09 -9.51 10.39
C PRO A 34 3.97 -8.69 11.04
N ALA A 35 4.20 -7.42 11.39
CA ALA A 35 3.16 -6.58 11.98
C ALA A 35 1.96 -6.37 11.02
N VAL A 36 2.22 -6.25 9.72
CA VAL A 36 1.15 -6.16 8.70
C VAL A 36 0.41 -7.49 8.56
N MET A 37 1.12 -8.62 8.64
CA MET A 37 0.48 -9.95 8.66
C MET A 37 -0.45 -10.11 9.86
N GLU A 38 -0.05 -9.61 11.02
CA GLU A 38 -0.84 -9.64 12.25
C GLU A 38 -2.08 -8.75 12.12
N GLU A 39 -1.94 -7.51 11.63
CA GLU A 39 -3.05 -6.60 11.38
C GLU A 39 -4.09 -7.21 10.41
N LEU A 40 -3.64 -7.80 9.30
CA LEU A 40 -4.52 -8.48 8.35
C LEU A 40 -5.24 -9.68 8.99
N SER A 41 -4.52 -10.47 9.79
CA SER A 41 -5.09 -11.64 10.47
C SER A 41 -6.12 -11.25 11.53
N MET A 42 -5.83 -10.21 12.33
CA MET A 42 -6.77 -9.67 13.30
C MET A 42 -8.01 -9.06 12.64
N GLY A 43 -7.84 -8.37 11.50
CA GLY A 43 -8.95 -7.86 10.72
C GLY A 43 -9.86 -8.97 10.17
N ARG A 44 -9.27 -10.09 9.70
CA ARG A 44 -10.04 -11.28 9.28
C ARG A 44 -10.84 -11.88 10.44
N LEU A 45 -10.21 -12.03 11.62
CA LEU A 45 -10.88 -12.52 12.82
C LEU A 45 -12.04 -11.60 13.27
N ALA A 46 -11.92 -10.30 13.02
CA ALA A 46 -12.98 -9.32 13.26
C ALA A 46 -14.08 -9.31 12.18
N GLY A 47 -13.99 -10.17 11.16
CA GLY A 47 -15.00 -10.31 10.10
C GLY A 47 -14.83 -9.34 8.93
N VAL A 48 -13.67 -8.66 8.82
CA VAL A 48 -13.35 -7.83 7.65
C VAL A 48 -12.94 -8.73 6.49
N ASP A 49 -13.48 -8.47 5.30
CA ASP A 49 -13.06 -9.15 4.07
C ASP A 49 -11.63 -8.68 3.69
N LEU A 50 -10.65 -9.52 4.00
CA LEU A 50 -9.22 -9.30 3.81
C LEU A 50 -8.58 -10.56 3.24
N PRO A 51 -7.52 -10.43 2.42
CA PRO A 51 -6.83 -11.59 1.88
C PRO A 51 -6.01 -12.28 2.96
N ASP A 52 -5.68 -13.55 2.70
CA ASP A 52 -4.64 -14.25 3.44
C ASP A 52 -3.32 -14.19 2.66
N PRO A 53 -2.32 -13.38 3.08
CA PRO A 53 -1.11 -13.24 2.30
C PRO A 53 -0.27 -14.52 2.22
N ASP A 54 -0.44 -15.47 3.15
CA ASP A 54 0.22 -16.78 3.09
C ASP A 54 -0.24 -17.63 1.90
N THR A 55 -1.40 -17.30 1.30
CA THR A 55 -1.94 -17.98 0.12
C THR A 55 -1.48 -17.38 -1.20
N LEU A 56 -0.73 -16.27 -1.16
CA LEU A 56 -0.31 -15.50 -2.33
C LEU A 56 1.16 -15.80 -2.64
N ASP A 57 1.42 -16.50 -3.76
CA ASP A 57 2.75 -16.94 -4.18
C ASP A 57 3.76 -15.80 -4.48
N TRP A 58 3.25 -14.61 -4.79
CA TRP A 58 4.04 -13.39 -5.02
C TRP A 58 4.32 -12.57 -3.75
N VAL A 59 3.81 -13.01 -2.59
CA VAL A 59 4.08 -12.38 -1.28
C VAL A 59 5.27 -13.04 -0.60
N ALA A 60 6.17 -12.23 -0.08
CA ALA A 60 7.30 -12.67 0.75
C ALA A 60 7.22 -12.01 2.13
N ILE A 61 7.09 -12.83 3.18
CA ILE A 61 7.10 -12.31 4.56
C ILE A 61 8.54 -12.07 4.99
N ARG A 62 8.86 -10.85 5.44
CA ARG A 62 10.22 -10.49 5.87
C ARG A 62 10.19 -9.62 7.11
N ARG A 63 10.91 -10.02 8.15
CA ARG A 63 11.09 -9.22 9.37
C ARG A 63 12.25 -8.23 9.20
N PRO A 64 12.14 -6.97 9.67
CA PRO A 64 13.28 -6.07 9.78
C PRO A 64 14.41 -6.69 10.61
N SER A 65 15.65 -6.54 10.17
CA SER A 65 16.82 -7.13 10.82
C SER A 65 17.34 -6.28 11.97
N SER A 66 17.16 -4.97 11.88
CA SER A 66 17.69 -3.99 12.82
C SER A 66 16.59 -3.29 13.60
N SER A 67 16.80 -3.01 14.88
CA SER A 67 16.02 -2.00 15.60
C SER A 67 16.56 -0.61 15.23
N SER A 68 16.38 -0.19 13.97
CA SER A 68 16.75 1.17 13.56
C SER A 68 16.03 2.19 14.45
N ALA A 69 16.56 3.41 14.64
CA ALA A 69 16.02 4.41 15.55
C ALA A 69 14.68 5.05 15.11
N LEU A 70 14.01 4.48 14.10
CA LEU A 70 12.64 4.82 13.70
C LEU A 70 11.61 4.87 14.85
N PRO A 71 11.69 4.04 15.93
CA PRO A 71 10.79 4.10 17.08
C PRO A 71 10.75 5.44 17.81
N LEU A 72 11.66 6.37 17.50
CA LEU A 72 11.62 7.74 18.05
C LEU A 72 10.49 8.59 17.45
N VAL A 73 9.83 8.15 16.37
CA VAL A 73 8.59 8.76 15.87
C VAL A 73 7.42 8.12 16.62
N THR A 74 6.89 8.82 17.62
CA THR A 74 5.95 8.26 18.63
C THR A 74 4.57 7.88 18.12
N ASP A 75 4.25 8.19 16.86
CA ASP A 75 2.87 8.15 16.35
C ASP A 75 2.69 7.18 15.17
N LEU A 76 3.73 6.42 14.79
CA LEU A 76 3.62 5.38 13.77
C LEU A 76 3.14 4.06 14.37
N GLY A 77 2.21 3.40 13.69
CA GLY A 77 1.78 2.06 14.03
C GLY A 77 2.89 1.02 13.79
N PRO A 78 2.74 -0.20 14.35
CA PRO A 78 3.70 -1.29 14.15
C PRO A 78 3.93 -1.64 12.67
N GLY A 79 2.84 -1.78 11.89
CA GLY A 79 2.94 -2.09 10.46
C GLY A 79 3.72 -1.04 9.67
N GLU A 80 3.40 0.23 9.88
CA GLU A 80 4.07 1.36 9.22
C GLU A 80 5.55 1.45 9.60
N THR A 81 5.85 1.23 10.87
CA THR A 81 7.21 1.20 11.40
C THR A 81 8.04 0.11 10.72
N GLU A 82 7.54 -1.14 10.68
CA GLU A 82 8.27 -2.24 10.07
C GLU A 82 8.43 -2.06 8.54
N VAL A 83 7.43 -1.51 7.84
CA VAL A 83 7.54 -1.17 6.41
C VAL A 83 8.69 -0.21 6.16
N LEU A 84 8.80 0.86 6.96
CA LEU A 84 9.86 1.86 6.82
C LEU A 84 11.23 1.28 7.18
N MET A 85 11.32 0.45 8.21
CA MET A 85 12.57 -0.22 8.60
C MET A 85 13.08 -1.14 7.48
N LEU A 86 12.20 -1.96 6.89
CA LEU A 86 12.55 -2.81 5.76
C LEU A 86 13.03 -2.00 4.54
N ALA A 87 12.46 -0.82 4.32
CA ALA A 87 12.85 0.03 3.20
C ALA A 87 14.26 0.62 3.39
N LEU A 88 14.61 1.01 4.61
CA LEU A 88 15.98 1.43 4.95
C LEU A 88 17.00 0.30 4.75
N GLU A 89 16.59 -0.95 5.01
CA GLU A 89 17.40 -2.16 4.78
C GLU A 89 17.42 -2.60 3.31
N SER A 90 16.62 -1.97 2.42
CA SER A 90 16.45 -2.40 1.03
C SER A 90 16.26 -1.20 0.10
N PRO A 91 17.34 -0.46 -0.24
CA PRO A 91 17.26 0.79 -1.01
C PRO A 91 16.62 0.64 -2.40
N ASP A 92 16.71 -0.54 -3.01
CA ASP A 92 16.12 -0.84 -4.32
C ASP A 92 14.62 -1.16 -4.29
N THR A 93 13.94 -0.90 -3.16
CA THR A 93 12.49 -1.10 -3.01
C THR A 93 11.66 0.18 -3.16
N VAL A 94 10.35 0.01 -3.32
CA VAL A 94 9.34 1.07 -3.19
C VAL A 94 8.36 0.69 -2.09
N VAL A 95 8.08 1.60 -1.15
CA VAL A 95 7.05 1.35 -0.12
C VAL A 95 5.66 1.75 -0.59
N VAL A 96 4.62 1.04 -0.17
CA VAL A 96 3.21 1.42 -0.39
C VAL A 96 2.59 1.81 0.94
N LEU A 97 2.33 3.12 1.08
CA LEU A 97 1.81 3.73 2.30
C LEU A 97 0.69 4.73 1.94
N ASP A 98 -0.47 4.59 2.59
CA ASP A 98 -1.57 5.56 2.49
C ASP A 98 -1.59 6.57 3.63
N ASP A 99 -1.04 6.22 4.80
CA ASP A 99 -1.03 7.10 5.96
C ASP A 99 -0.17 8.35 5.74
N ALA A 100 -0.71 9.51 6.12
CA ALA A 100 -0.06 10.79 5.85
C ALA A 100 1.24 10.98 6.66
N LEU A 101 1.27 10.52 7.91
CA LEU A 101 2.46 10.59 8.76
C LEU A 101 3.52 9.62 8.24
N ALA A 102 3.15 8.37 7.96
CA ALA A 102 4.08 7.37 7.42
C ALA A 102 4.71 7.82 6.09
N ARG A 103 3.90 8.41 5.20
CA ARG A 103 4.41 9.00 3.94
C ARG A 103 5.37 10.15 4.18
N ARG A 104 5.09 11.04 5.14
CA ARG A 104 6.00 12.15 5.49
C ARG A 104 7.33 11.64 6.02
N VAL A 105 7.32 10.63 6.89
CA VAL A 105 8.54 10.01 7.42
C VAL A 105 9.35 9.37 6.29
N ALA A 106 8.70 8.60 5.40
CA ALA A 106 9.36 8.03 4.22
C ALA A 106 10.06 9.11 3.38
N GLN A 107 9.40 10.24 3.12
CA GLN A 107 9.98 11.36 2.37
C GLN A 107 11.20 11.96 3.08
N THR A 108 11.11 12.19 4.40
CA THR A 108 12.23 12.71 5.20
C THR A 108 13.45 11.78 5.16
N LEU A 109 13.21 10.48 5.09
CA LEU A 109 14.25 9.45 5.01
C LEU A 109 14.75 9.18 3.58
N GLY A 110 14.20 9.88 2.56
CA GLY A 110 14.56 9.64 1.16
C GLY A 110 14.07 8.30 0.60
N ILE A 111 13.11 7.65 1.26
CA ILE A 111 12.54 6.37 0.83
C ILE A 111 11.59 6.60 -0.35
N ARG A 112 11.77 5.81 -1.42
CA ARG A 112 10.84 5.81 -2.56
C ARG A 112 9.50 5.24 -2.12
N LEU A 113 8.42 5.97 -2.36
CA LEU A 113 7.09 5.58 -1.92
C LEU A 113 6.01 5.78 -3.00
N THR A 114 4.95 5.00 -2.86
CA THR A 114 3.66 5.18 -3.52
C THR A 114 2.53 4.92 -2.50
N GLY A 115 1.28 4.98 -2.93
CA GLY A 115 0.11 4.56 -2.15
C GLY A 115 -0.91 3.88 -3.04
N THR A 116 -2.07 3.52 -2.50
CA THR A 116 -3.16 2.83 -3.23
C THR A 116 -3.56 3.59 -4.49
N LEU A 117 -3.78 4.91 -4.38
CA LEU A 117 -4.14 5.76 -5.54
C LEU A 117 -3.04 5.81 -6.60
N GLY A 118 -1.77 5.77 -6.17
CA GLY A 118 -0.63 5.74 -7.08
C GLY A 118 -0.54 4.42 -7.84
N LEU A 119 -0.82 3.29 -7.16
CA LEU A 119 -0.93 1.98 -7.80
C LEU A 119 -2.07 1.94 -8.81
N LEU A 120 -3.25 2.47 -8.48
CA LEU A 120 -4.38 2.54 -9.41
C LEU A 120 -4.05 3.38 -10.67
N LEU A 121 -3.42 4.54 -10.50
CA LEU A 121 -2.96 5.35 -11.64
C LEU A 121 -1.95 4.59 -12.51
N ALA A 122 -1.01 3.87 -11.89
CA ALA A 122 -0.01 3.09 -12.60
C ALA A 122 -0.67 1.90 -13.35
N ALA A 123 -1.64 1.23 -12.71
CA ALA A 123 -2.40 0.14 -13.29
C ALA A 123 -3.22 0.59 -14.50
N LYS A 124 -3.86 1.76 -14.43
CA LYS A 124 -4.57 2.34 -15.58
C LYS A 124 -3.61 2.59 -16.74
N ARG A 125 -2.46 3.21 -16.49
CA ARG A 125 -1.45 3.48 -17.53
C ARG A 125 -0.92 2.20 -18.18
N ALA A 126 -0.87 1.11 -17.42
CA ALA A 126 -0.47 -0.21 -17.91
C ALA A 126 -1.61 -0.98 -18.59
N GLY A 127 -2.83 -0.43 -18.65
CA GLY A 127 -4.00 -1.09 -19.24
C GLY A 127 -4.60 -2.23 -18.39
N LEU A 128 -4.22 -2.33 -17.11
CA LEU A 128 -4.75 -3.35 -16.18
C LEU A 128 -6.17 -3.03 -15.71
N ILE A 129 -6.53 -1.75 -15.70
CA ILE A 129 -7.87 -1.27 -15.40
C ILE A 129 -8.31 -0.25 -16.46
N PRO A 130 -9.60 -0.22 -16.84
CA PRO A 130 -10.09 0.67 -17.90
C PRO A 130 -10.26 2.12 -17.44
N ALA A 131 -10.63 2.33 -16.17
CA ALA A 131 -10.91 3.63 -15.58
C ALA A 131 -10.66 3.61 -14.06
N VAL A 132 -10.40 4.77 -13.47
CA VAL A 132 -10.23 4.92 -12.02
C VAL A 132 -11.47 5.49 -11.33
N GLN A 133 -12.34 6.24 -12.01
CA GLN A 133 -13.48 6.93 -11.39
C GLN A 133 -14.38 6.00 -10.58
N ALA A 134 -14.87 4.93 -11.20
CA ALA A 134 -15.73 3.95 -10.52
C ALA A 134 -15.02 3.29 -9.33
N ILE A 135 -13.71 3.03 -9.45
CA ILE A 135 -12.89 2.47 -8.36
C ILE A 135 -12.77 3.46 -7.20
N LEU A 136 -12.59 4.76 -7.49
CA LEU A 136 -12.55 5.80 -6.46
C LEU A 136 -13.90 5.92 -5.74
N ASP A 137 -15.02 5.80 -6.45
CA ASP A 137 -16.35 5.79 -5.84
C ASP A 137 -16.48 4.60 -4.87
N THR A 138 -16.12 3.38 -5.30
CA THR A 138 -16.11 2.19 -4.43
C THR A 138 -15.16 2.35 -3.23
N LEU A 139 -13.98 2.96 -3.41
CA LEU A 139 -13.08 3.25 -2.29
C LEU A 139 -13.74 4.14 -1.23
N GLN A 140 -14.51 5.15 -1.62
CA GLN A 140 -15.21 6.01 -0.68
C GLN A 140 -16.32 5.26 0.08
N ASP A 141 -17.03 4.35 -0.59
CA ASP A 141 -18.02 3.46 0.05
C ASP A 141 -17.35 2.53 1.07
N LEU A 142 -16.14 2.05 0.77
CA LEU A 142 -15.26 1.29 1.66
C LEU A 142 -14.59 2.15 2.76
N ARG A 143 -14.99 3.43 2.89
CA ARG A 143 -14.47 4.39 3.88
C ARG A 143 -12.99 4.75 3.72
N PHE A 144 -12.41 4.56 2.54
CA PHE A 144 -11.09 5.08 2.20
C PHE A 144 -11.08 6.61 2.36
N ARG A 145 -10.12 7.13 3.14
CA ARG A 145 -9.99 8.58 3.35
C ARG A 145 -9.43 9.25 2.09
N LEU A 146 -10.31 9.80 1.27
CA LEU A 146 -9.97 10.53 0.05
C LEU A 146 -10.50 11.96 0.13
N ALA A 147 -9.59 12.94 0.19
CA ALA A 147 -9.99 14.34 0.14
C ALA A 147 -10.48 14.72 -1.29
N PRO A 148 -11.48 15.62 -1.44
CA PRO A 148 -12.02 15.97 -2.76
C PRO A 148 -10.97 16.49 -3.75
N HIS A 149 -10.00 17.28 -3.27
CA HIS A 149 -8.92 17.78 -4.11
C HIS A 149 -7.97 16.66 -4.58
N THR A 150 -7.74 15.64 -3.75
CA THR A 150 -6.96 14.46 -4.12
C THR A 150 -7.70 13.62 -5.15
N ARG A 151 -9.02 13.41 -4.97
CA ARG A 151 -9.87 12.72 -5.96
C ARG A 151 -9.78 13.39 -7.33
N ALA A 152 -10.02 14.70 -7.39
CA ALA A 152 -9.95 15.47 -8.63
C ALA A 152 -8.55 15.40 -9.27
N ALA A 153 -7.49 15.44 -8.46
CA ALA A 153 -6.13 15.29 -8.95
C ALA A 153 -5.89 13.90 -9.57
N VAL A 154 -6.38 12.82 -8.95
CA VAL A 154 -6.26 11.45 -9.48
C VAL A 154 -7.03 11.33 -10.80
N LEU A 155 -8.27 11.81 -10.89
CA LEU A 155 -9.05 11.77 -12.13
C LEU A 155 -8.34 12.51 -13.27
N ARG A 156 -7.83 13.72 -13.00
CA ARG A 156 -7.04 14.49 -13.98
C ARG A 156 -5.77 13.75 -14.41
N LEU A 157 -5.04 13.14 -13.49
CA LEU A 157 -3.83 12.35 -13.80
C LEU A 157 -4.12 11.06 -14.56
N ALA A 158 -5.35 10.55 -14.47
CA ALA A 158 -5.86 9.43 -15.23
C ALA A 158 -6.40 9.85 -16.61
N GLY A 159 -6.52 11.14 -16.91
CA GLY A 159 -7.19 11.61 -18.13
C GLY A 159 -8.71 11.41 -18.10
N GLU A 160 -9.30 11.33 -16.91
CA GLU A 160 -10.74 11.24 -16.70
C GLU A 160 -11.30 12.59 -16.26
N ALA A 161 -12.57 12.85 -16.61
CA ALA A 161 -13.25 14.04 -16.16
C ALA A 161 -13.54 13.93 -14.64
N PRO A 162 -13.36 15.02 -13.88
CA PRO A 162 -13.67 15.04 -12.44
C PRO A 162 -15.17 14.94 -12.14
#